data_AF-A0A7Z2SJV9-F1
#
_entry.id   AF-A0A7Z2SJV9-F1
#
_cell.length_a   1.000
_cell.length_b   1.000
_cell.length_c   1.000
_cell.angle_alpha   90.00
_cell.angle_beta   90.00
_cell.angle_gamma   90.00
#
_symmetry.space_group_name_H-M   'P 1'
#
loop_
_entity.id
_entity.type
_entity.pdbx_description
1 polymer ?
#
loop_
_entity_poly.entity_id
_entity_poly.type
_entity_poly.pdbx_seq_one_letter_code
_entity_poly.pdbx_strand_id
1 'polypeptide(L)'
;MTEAATSADTSRNNLLMVAAGGIVTGILTPLSPLLIDRITGPNGQFRISLVAVPFAVLVFVLVRRFSANRWWAALIATIVTMIAFVCAVDAAVLVEGNTGDAPRVMRYLLAGLTGGLVGAAIMALGMALLPAGPRQPAAWWPMLITGALAGTLLALDDALGFDDKVSLLYPLWQAAVAVRLTMILRRY
;
A
#
# COMPACT_ATOMS: atom_id res chain seq x y z
N MET A 1 -5.00 -29.23 -23.86
CA MET A 1 -5.89 -28.81 -22.75
C MET A 1 -5.20 -28.86 -21.38
N THR A 2 -4.29 -29.80 -21.15
CA THR A 2 -3.52 -29.96 -19.90
C THR A 2 -2.63 -28.75 -19.54
N GLU A 3 -1.91 -28.17 -20.51
CA GLU A 3 -1.01 -27.01 -20.25
C GLU A 3 -1.75 -25.74 -19.81
N ALA A 4 -2.94 -25.49 -20.35
CA ALA A 4 -3.76 -24.33 -20.01
C ALA A 4 -4.33 -24.40 -18.58
N ALA A 5 -4.63 -25.60 -18.08
CA ALA A 5 -5.07 -25.81 -16.71
C ALA A 5 -3.91 -25.58 -15.73
N THR A 6 -2.72 -26.14 -16.00
CA THR A 6 -1.52 -25.95 -15.18
C THR A 6 -1.03 -24.50 -15.13
N SER A 7 -1.15 -23.75 -16.24
CA SER A 7 -0.75 -22.33 -16.27
C SER A 7 -1.72 -21.45 -15.47
N ALA A 8 -3.02 -21.72 -15.55
CA ALA A 8 -4.04 -21.06 -14.75
C ALA A 8 -3.85 -21.34 -13.25
N ASP A 9 -3.56 -22.59 -12.88
CA ASP A 9 -3.31 -22.98 -11.48
C ASP A 9 -2.06 -22.31 -10.90
N THR A 10 -0.98 -22.25 -11.68
CA THR A 10 0.26 -21.57 -11.26
C THR A 10 0.05 -20.07 -11.09
N SER A 11 -0.70 -19.44 -12.01
CA SER A 11 -1.04 -18.01 -11.94
C SER A 11 -1.88 -17.68 -10.70
N ARG A 12 -2.89 -18.51 -10.42
CA ARG A 12 -3.77 -18.40 -9.24
C ARG A 12 -2.99 -18.59 -7.95
N ASN A 13 -2.16 -19.63 -7.86
CA ASN A 13 -1.34 -19.90 -6.67
C ASN A 13 -0.38 -18.73 -6.38
N ASN A 14 0.24 -18.16 -7.41
CA ASN A 14 1.09 -17.00 -7.25
C ASN A 14 0.31 -15.77 -6.73
N LEU A 15 -0.92 -15.53 -7.19
CA LEU A 15 -1.74 -14.41 -6.67
C LEU A 15 -2.17 -14.63 -5.21
N LEU A 16 -2.47 -15.87 -4.83
CA LEU A 16 -2.77 -16.22 -3.44
C LEU A 16 -1.57 -15.98 -2.52
N MET A 17 -0.35 -16.35 -2.95
CA MET A 17 0.87 -16.04 -2.20
C MET A 17 1.09 -14.53 -2.05
N VAL A 18 0.78 -13.74 -3.09
CA VAL A 18 0.85 -12.27 -3.01
C VAL A 18 -0.17 -11.71 -2.03
N ALA A 19 -1.40 -12.20 -2.07
CA ALA A 19 -2.44 -11.80 -1.12
C ALA A 19 -2.03 -12.15 0.32
N ALA A 20 -1.51 -13.36 0.55
CA ALA A 20 -0.99 -13.78 1.85
C ALA A 20 0.17 -12.88 2.31
N GLY A 21 1.10 -12.55 1.41
CA GLY A 21 2.17 -11.59 1.69
C GLY A 21 1.64 -10.23 2.13
N GLY A 22 0.64 -9.70 1.43
CA GLY A 22 0.00 -8.43 1.79
C GLY A 22 -0.78 -8.49 3.11
N ILE A 23 -1.42 -9.61 3.44
CA ILE A 23 -2.03 -9.83 4.76
C ILE A 23 -0.96 -9.77 5.85
N VAL A 24 0.14 -10.51 5.68
CA VAL A 24 1.24 -10.55 6.66
C VAL A 24 1.82 -9.16 6.85
N THR A 25 2.13 -8.43 5.79
CA THR A 25 2.66 -7.07 5.92
C THR A 25 1.66 -6.12 6.53
N GLY A 26 0.36 -6.26 6.24
CA GLY A 26 -0.67 -5.40 6.81
C GLY A 26 -0.99 -5.73 8.28
N ILE A 27 -0.60 -6.89 8.79
CA ILE A 27 -0.54 -7.16 10.24
C ILE A 27 0.71 -6.51 10.84
N LEU A 28 1.85 -6.63 10.17
CA LEU A 28 3.13 -6.10 10.67
C LEU A 28 3.18 -4.57 10.72
N THR A 29 2.58 -3.88 9.75
CA THR A 29 2.60 -2.42 9.67
C THR A 29 2.01 -1.73 10.91
N PRO A 30 0.78 -2.01 11.36
CA PRO A 30 0.24 -1.39 12.58
C PRO A 30 0.94 -1.84 13.87
N LEU A 31 1.66 -2.97 13.85
CA LEU A 31 2.49 -3.43 14.98
C LEU A 31 3.89 -2.81 14.98
N SER A 32 4.32 -2.21 13.87
CA SER A 32 5.65 -1.62 13.71
C SER A 32 5.92 -0.49 14.72
N PRO A 33 4.97 0.41 15.05
CA PRO A 33 5.16 1.43 16.08
C PRO A 33 5.61 0.84 17.43
N LEU A 34 5.05 -0.30 17.86
CA LEU A 34 5.41 -0.96 19.13
C LEU A 34 6.89 -1.36 19.23
N LEU A 35 7.51 -1.61 18.07
CA LEU A 35 8.93 -1.94 17.94
C LEU A 35 9.77 -0.67 17.74
N ILE A 36 9.29 0.27 16.92
CA ILE A 36 9.97 1.52 16.58
C ILE A 36 10.07 2.44 17.80
N ASP A 37 9.06 2.48 18.65
CA ASP A 37 9.04 3.33 19.85
C ASP A 37 10.09 2.92 20.89
N ARG A 38 10.63 1.70 20.80
CA ARG A 38 11.75 1.23 21.63
C ARG A 38 13.11 1.74 21.14
N ILE A 39 13.18 2.33 19.94
CA ILE A 39 14.40 2.88 19.36
C ILE A 39 14.55 4.33 19.83
N THR A 40 15.57 4.60 20.63
CA THR A 40 15.96 5.95 21.03
C THR A 40 16.53 6.73 19.83
N GLY A 41 15.90 7.86 19.47
CA GLY A 41 16.16 8.68 18.27
C GLY A 41 15.19 8.40 17.10
N PRO A 42 15.40 8.96 15.90
CA PRO A 42 15.39 10.38 15.49
C PRO A 42 13.94 10.90 15.18
N ASN A 43 13.84 12.08 14.53
CA ASN A 43 12.63 12.83 14.10
C ASN A 43 11.39 11.98 13.75
N GLY A 44 10.19 12.46 14.10
CA GLY A 44 8.91 11.76 13.91
C GLY A 44 8.64 11.22 12.49
N GLN A 45 9.05 11.94 11.44
CA GLN A 45 8.89 11.49 10.04
C GLN A 45 9.72 10.24 9.70
N PHE A 46 10.90 10.08 10.30
CA PHE A 46 11.71 8.87 10.11
C PHE A 46 11.03 7.66 10.75
N ARG A 47 10.34 7.85 11.87
CA ARG A 47 9.56 6.77 12.50
C ARG A 47 8.38 6.36 11.62
N ILE A 48 7.68 7.32 11.03
CA ILE A 48 6.56 7.05 10.10
C ILE A 48 7.05 6.28 8.87
N SER A 49 8.22 6.60 8.32
CA SER A 49 8.74 5.87 7.16
C SER A 49 9.12 4.42 7.51
N LEU A 50 9.63 4.16 8.72
CA LEU A 50 9.92 2.81 9.20
C LEU A 50 8.67 1.92 9.30
N VAL A 51 7.49 2.50 9.56
CA VAL A 51 6.21 1.78 9.57
C VAL A 51 5.90 1.17 8.19
N ALA A 52 6.35 1.81 7.10
CA ALA A 52 6.13 1.32 5.74
C ALA A 52 7.04 0.14 5.33
N VAL A 53 8.08 -0.16 6.11
CA VAL A 53 9.14 -1.13 5.73
C VAL A 53 8.59 -2.52 5.41
N PRO A 54 7.69 -3.14 6.21
CA PRO A 54 7.17 -4.47 5.90
C PRO A 54 6.55 -4.54 4.48
N PHE A 55 5.74 -3.55 4.13
CA PHE A 55 5.11 -3.49 2.81
C PHE A 55 6.11 -3.16 1.70
N ALA A 56 7.07 -2.27 1.97
CA ALA A 56 8.10 -1.91 1.00
C ALA A 56 9.00 -3.11 0.64
N VAL A 57 9.26 -4.02 1.60
CA VAL A 57 9.95 -5.30 1.38
C VAL A 57 9.10 -6.24 0.51
N LEU A 58 7.79 -6.31 0.73
CA LEU A 58 6.91 -7.07 -0.15
C LEU A 58 6.96 -6.51 -1.58
N VAL A 59 6.84 -5.20 -1.75
CA VAL A 59 6.92 -4.54 -3.06
C VAL A 59 8.25 -4.84 -3.77
N PHE A 60 9.37 -4.84 -3.04
CA PHE A 60 10.68 -5.25 -3.59
C PHE A 60 10.61 -6.65 -4.22
N VAL A 61 10.06 -7.62 -3.47
CA VAL A 61 9.91 -9.00 -3.92
C VAL A 61 8.99 -9.09 -5.13
N LEU A 62 7.87 -8.35 -5.13
CA LEU A 62 6.92 -8.33 -6.25
C LEU A 62 7.58 -7.79 -7.53
N VAL A 63 8.29 -6.67 -7.45
CA VAL A 63 8.98 -6.09 -8.60
C VAL A 63 10.10 -7.01 -9.08
N ARG A 64 10.86 -7.65 -8.18
CA ARG A 64 11.90 -8.61 -8.58
C ARG A 64 11.36 -9.86 -9.26
N ARG A 65 10.15 -10.29 -8.91
CA ARG A 65 9.59 -11.56 -9.37
C ARG A 65 8.67 -11.42 -10.58
N PHE A 66 7.96 -10.31 -10.70
CA PHE A 66 6.91 -10.13 -11.70
C PHE A 66 7.19 -9.02 -12.73
N SER A 67 8.37 -8.41 -12.71
CA SER A 67 8.77 -7.40 -13.70
C SER A 67 10.12 -7.75 -14.32
N ALA A 68 10.31 -7.46 -15.60
CA ALA A 68 11.60 -7.59 -16.30
C ALA A 68 12.66 -6.55 -15.88
N ASN A 69 12.39 -5.79 -14.82
CA ASN A 69 13.23 -4.73 -14.30
C ASN A 69 14.56 -5.25 -13.71
N ARG A 70 15.62 -4.44 -13.83
CA ARG A 70 16.90 -4.70 -13.14
C ARG A 70 16.71 -4.59 -11.62
N TRP A 71 17.57 -5.26 -10.86
CA TRP A 71 17.45 -5.32 -9.40
C TRP A 71 17.43 -3.94 -8.71
N TRP A 72 18.16 -2.95 -9.25
CA TRP A 72 18.14 -1.57 -8.77
C TRP A 72 16.75 -0.91 -8.86
N ALA A 73 15.95 -1.25 -9.88
CA ALA A 73 14.60 -0.71 -10.02
C ALA A 73 13.65 -1.24 -8.93
N ALA A 74 13.90 -2.45 -8.41
CA ALA A 74 13.17 -2.94 -7.25
C ALA A 74 13.53 -2.15 -5.98
N LEU A 75 14.79 -1.72 -5.81
CA LEU A 75 15.16 -0.83 -4.70
C LEU A 75 14.50 0.53 -4.81
N ILE A 76 14.45 1.11 -6.02
CA ILE A 76 13.74 2.36 -6.28
C ILE A 76 12.24 2.20 -5.93
N ALA A 77 11.62 1.08 -6.33
CA ALA A 77 10.24 0.76 -6.00
C ALA A 77 9.98 0.73 -4.48
N THR A 78 10.90 0.15 -3.70
CA THR A 78 10.85 0.16 -2.23
C THR A 78 10.89 1.58 -1.68
N ILE A 79 11.83 2.41 -2.14
CA ILE A 79 11.98 3.80 -1.70
C ILE A 79 10.71 4.61 -2.03
N VAL A 80 10.19 4.48 -3.26
CA VAL A 80 8.94 5.10 -3.70
C VAL A 80 7.78 4.68 -2.80
N THR A 81 7.70 3.42 -2.41
CA THR A 81 6.64 2.90 -1.52
C THR A 81 6.71 3.56 -0.14
N MET A 82 7.91 3.72 0.41
CA MET A 82 8.10 4.42 1.69
C MET A 82 7.70 5.91 1.59
N ILE A 83 8.10 6.59 0.51
CA ILE A 83 7.71 7.99 0.26
C ILE A 83 6.19 8.11 0.12
N ALA A 84 5.57 7.23 -0.67
CA ALA A 84 4.13 7.21 -0.87
C ALA A 84 3.37 7.04 0.46
N PHE A 85 3.89 6.20 1.35
CA PHE A 85 3.32 6.01 2.68
C PHE A 85 3.38 7.27 3.54
N VAL A 86 4.55 7.91 3.64
CA VAL A 86 4.70 9.15 4.41
C VAL A 86 3.79 10.24 3.86
N CYS A 87 3.77 10.44 2.53
CA CYS A 87 2.88 11.42 1.90
C CYS A 87 1.40 11.10 2.09
N ALA A 88 1.01 9.82 2.12
CA ALA A 88 -0.38 9.43 2.40
C ALA A 88 -0.79 9.81 3.82
N VAL A 89 0.06 9.54 4.81
CA VAL A 89 -0.18 9.89 6.22
C VAL A 89 -0.23 11.42 6.39
N ASP A 90 0.76 12.14 5.87
CA ASP A 90 0.81 13.60 5.97
C ASP A 90 -0.41 14.26 5.31
N ALA A 91 -0.84 13.75 4.14
CA ALA A 91 -2.02 14.28 3.46
C ALA A 91 -3.31 14.00 4.23
N ALA A 92 -3.45 12.82 4.86
CA ALA A 92 -4.58 12.51 5.72
C ALA A 92 -4.63 13.43 6.94
N VAL A 93 -3.50 13.62 7.63
CA VAL A 93 -3.37 14.52 8.79
C VAL A 93 -3.69 15.96 8.42
N LEU A 94 -3.23 16.43 7.26
CA LEU A 94 -3.52 17.78 6.77
C LEU A 94 -5.02 17.99 6.53
N VAL A 95 -5.69 17.02 5.90
CA VAL A 95 -7.13 17.12 5.63
C VAL A 95 -7.95 17.02 6.91
N GLU A 96 -7.58 16.12 7.82
CA GLU A 96 -8.21 16.04 9.14
C GLU A 96 -8.09 17.36 9.90
N GLY A 97 -6.88 17.94 9.95
CA GLY A 97 -6.65 19.23 10.63
C GLY A 97 -7.45 20.39 10.04
N ASN A 98 -7.63 20.42 8.71
CA ASN A 98 -8.39 21.46 8.03
C ASN A 98 -9.92 21.26 8.07
N THR A 99 -10.40 20.11 8.54
CA THR A 99 -11.83 19.78 8.64
C THR A 99 -12.28 19.61 10.09
N GLY A 100 -11.62 20.31 11.02
CA GLY A 100 -11.88 20.24 12.46
C GLY A 100 -13.33 20.53 12.89
N ASP A 101 -14.02 21.42 12.17
CA ASP A 101 -15.41 21.80 12.45
C ASP A 101 -16.44 20.80 11.87
N ALA A 102 -16.01 19.85 11.05
CA ALA A 102 -16.89 18.84 10.47
C ALA A 102 -17.21 17.72 11.49
N PRO A 103 -18.35 17.03 11.33
CA PRO A 103 -18.64 15.83 12.12
C PRO A 103 -17.51 14.79 12.00
N ARG A 104 -17.15 14.13 13.11
CA ARG A 104 -16.02 13.18 13.20
C ARG A 104 -15.96 12.23 12.00
N VAL A 105 -17.07 11.55 11.70
CA VAL A 105 -17.14 10.59 10.58
C VAL A 105 -16.75 11.24 9.25
N MET A 106 -17.24 12.45 8.96
CA MET A 106 -16.91 13.16 7.72
C MET A 106 -15.42 13.48 7.63
N ARG A 107 -14.84 13.96 8.74
CA ARG A 107 -13.41 14.29 8.83
C ARG A 107 -12.51 13.09 8.52
N TYR A 108 -12.80 11.94 9.14
CA TYR A 108 -12.06 10.71 8.89
C TYR A 108 -12.29 10.17 7.47
N LEU A 109 -13.51 10.22 6.93
CA LEU A 109 -13.78 9.80 5.55
C LEU A 109 -12.94 10.61 4.54
N LEU A 110 -12.87 11.93 4.71
CA LEU A 110 -12.10 12.82 3.85
C LEU A 110 -10.59 12.58 4.02
N ALA A 111 -10.11 12.47 5.26
CA ALA A 111 -8.71 12.18 5.55
C ALA A 111 -8.27 10.85 4.92
N GLY A 112 -9.06 9.79 5.11
CA GLY A 112 -8.80 8.46 4.55
C GLY A 112 -8.85 8.44 3.03
N LEU A 113 -9.83 9.12 2.42
CA LEU A 113 -9.93 9.25 0.97
C LEU A 113 -8.68 9.94 0.40
N THR A 114 -8.28 11.05 1.00
CA THR A 114 -7.13 11.84 0.54
C THR A 114 -5.82 11.07 0.72
N GLY A 115 -5.57 10.50 1.90
CA GLY A 115 -4.37 9.70 2.15
C GLY A 115 -4.27 8.51 1.20
N GLY A 116 -5.38 7.78 1.03
CA GLY A 116 -5.48 6.64 0.12
C GLY A 116 -5.20 7.00 -1.35
N LEU A 117 -5.76 8.12 -1.82
CA LEU A 117 -5.54 8.61 -3.18
C LEU A 117 -4.10 9.09 -3.39
N VAL A 118 -3.56 9.89 -2.47
CA VAL A 118 -2.19 10.43 -2.55
C VAL A 118 -1.16 9.29 -2.56
N GLY A 119 -1.28 8.34 -1.63
CA GLY A 119 -0.38 7.18 -1.58
C GLY A 119 -0.44 6.34 -2.87
N ALA A 120 -1.64 6.03 -3.35
CA ALA A 120 -1.81 5.27 -4.58
C ALA A 120 -1.29 6.01 -5.82
N ALA A 121 -1.47 7.33 -5.89
CA ALA A 121 -0.97 8.16 -6.99
C ALA A 121 0.55 8.22 -7.03
N ILE A 122 1.21 8.41 -5.88
CA ILE A 122 2.69 8.41 -5.80
C ILE A 122 3.25 7.04 -6.16
N MET A 123 2.64 5.96 -5.66
CA MET A 123 3.04 4.61 -6.07
C MET A 123 2.86 4.40 -7.58
N ALA A 124 1.70 4.72 -8.13
CA ALA A 124 1.44 4.55 -9.56
C ALA A 124 2.44 5.32 -10.42
N LEU A 125 2.69 6.59 -10.07
CA LEU A 125 3.66 7.43 -10.77
C LEU A 125 5.08 6.86 -10.67
N GLY A 126 5.54 6.55 -9.46
CA GLY A 126 6.91 6.07 -9.27
C GLY A 126 7.17 4.70 -9.91
N MET A 127 6.16 3.81 -9.92
CA MET A 127 6.27 2.51 -10.59
C MET A 127 6.17 2.62 -12.11
N ALA A 128 5.37 3.55 -12.64
CA ALA A 128 5.27 3.81 -14.09
C ALA A 128 6.57 4.38 -14.67
N LEU A 129 7.36 5.10 -13.86
CA LEU A 129 8.65 5.67 -14.24
C LEU A 129 9.82 4.67 -14.21
N LEU A 130 9.60 3.44 -13.70
CA LEU A 130 10.62 2.39 -13.75
C LEU A 130 10.91 1.98 -15.21
N PRO A 131 12.12 1.44 -15.51
CA PRO A 131 12.53 1.09 -16.88
C PRO A 131 11.53 0.17 -17.62
N ALA A 132 11.04 -0.87 -16.96
CA ALA A 132 9.96 -1.75 -17.43
C ALA A 132 8.61 -1.43 -16.75
N GLY A 133 8.40 -0.16 -16.39
CA GLY A 133 7.19 0.31 -15.75
C GLY A 133 5.98 0.33 -16.70
N PRO A 134 4.77 -0.02 -16.24
CA PRO A 134 3.54 0.13 -17.00
C PRO A 134 3.27 1.61 -17.31
N ARG A 135 3.48 2.01 -18.57
CA ARG A 135 3.30 3.41 -19.00
C ARG A 135 1.85 3.78 -19.31
N GLN A 136 0.96 2.80 -19.44
CA GLN A 136 -0.45 3.05 -19.76
C GLN A 136 -1.20 3.57 -18.51
N PRO A 137 -1.71 4.82 -18.50
CA PRO A 137 -2.36 5.39 -17.32
C PRO A 137 -3.60 4.59 -16.89
N ALA A 138 -4.34 4.04 -17.85
CA ALA A 138 -5.53 3.23 -17.60
C ALA A 138 -5.25 1.94 -16.79
N ALA A 139 -4.01 1.42 -16.83
CA ALA A 139 -3.64 0.24 -16.04
C ALA A 139 -3.63 0.53 -14.52
N TRP A 140 -3.45 1.79 -14.13
CA TRP A 140 -3.35 2.22 -12.73
C TRP A 140 -4.69 2.57 -12.10
N TRP A 141 -5.74 2.74 -12.89
CA TRP A 141 -7.08 3.12 -12.41
C TRP A 141 -7.60 2.22 -11.29
N PRO A 142 -7.52 0.88 -11.42
CA PRO A 142 -7.96 -0.01 -10.34
C PRO A 142 -7.17 0.17 -9.05
N MET A 143 -5.88 0.53 -9.13
CA MET A 143 -5.03 0.77 -7.96
C MET A 143 -5.38 2.08 -7.26
N LEU A 144 -5.66 3.15 -8.02
CA LEU A 144 -6.12 4.43 -7.47
C LEU A 144 -7.47 4.27 -6.77
N ILE A 145 -8.42 3.58 -7.40
CA ILE A 145 -9.74 3.31 -6.81
C ILE A 145 -9.59 2.47 -5.53
N THR A 146 -8.78 1.41 -5.57
CA THR A 146 -8.53 0.55 -4.40
C THR A 146 -7.89 1.35 -3.27
N GLY A 147 -6.90 2.20 -3.56
CA GLY A 147 -6.23 3.05 -2.57
C GLY A 147 -7.19 4.05 -1.93
N ALA A 148 -7.97 4.76 -2.73
CA ALA A 148 -8.96 5.72 -2.27
C ALA A 148 -10.03 5.07 -1.38
N LEU A 149 -10.68 4.00 -1.85
CA LEU A 149 -11.75 3.32 -1.11
C LEU A 149 -11.23 2.67 0.18
N ALA A 150 -10.08 2.01 0.12
CA ALA A 150 -9.51 1.36 1.29
C ALA A 150 -9.00 2.37 2.33
N GLY A 151 -8.43 3.50 1.88
CA GLY A 151 -8.06 4.60 2.78
C GLY A 151 -9.27 5.15 3.52
N THR A 152 -10.39 5.36 2.81
CA THR A 152 -11.66 5.78 3.43
C THR A 152 -12.19 4.76 4.43
N LEU A 153 -12.15 3.46 4.10
CA LEU A 153 -12.59 2.39 5.00
C LEU A 153 -11.73 2.29 6.25
N LEU A 154 -10.41 2.40 6.11
CA LEU A 154 -9.46 2.39 7.23
C LEU A 154 -9.74 3.56 8.20
N ALA A 155 -9.94 4.76 7.68
CA ALA A 155 -10.23 5.91 8.52
C ALA A 155 -11.62 5.82 9.18
N LEU A 156 -12.59 5.15 8.53
CA LEU A 156 -13.90 4.90 9.11
C LEU A 156 -13.84 3.90 10.27
N ASP A 157 -12.96 2.89 10.19
CA ASP A 157 -12.72 1.90 11.27
C ASP A 157 -12.29 2.57 12.58
N ASP A 158 -11.30 3.48 12.46
CA ASP A 158 -10.80 4.31 13.55
C ASP A 158 -11.88 5.26 14.08
N ALA A 159 -12.64 5.89 13.17
CA ALA A 159 -13.75 6.78 13.56
C ALA A 159 -14.86 6.06 14.35
N LEU A 160 -15.14 4.79 14.02
CA LEU A 160 -16.15 3.97 14.67
C LEU A 160 -15.66 3.28 15.95
N GLY A 161 -14.36 3.37 16.26
CA GLY A 161 -13.78 2.83 17.50
C GLY A 161 -13.66 1.31 17.52
N PHE A 162 -13.54 0.65 16.36
CA PHE A 162 -13.28 -0.78 16.28
C PHE A 162 -11.80 -1.15 16.52
N ASP A 163 -10.97 -0.16 16.83
CA ASP A 163 -9.50 -0.20 16.76
C ASP A 163 -8.80 -0.95 17.90
N ASP A 164 -9.51 -1.68 18.75
CA ASP A 164 -8.96 -2.04 20.06
C ASP A 164 -7.80 -3.03 20.04
N LYS A 165 -7.57 -3.85 18.98
CA LYS A 165 -6.38 -4.75 18.95
C LYS A 165 -5.72 -5.02 17.59
N VAL A 166 -6.45 -5.07 16.47
CA VAL A 166 -5.88 -5.26 15.11
C VAL A 166 -6.92 -4.78 14.07
N SER A 167 -6.71 -3.63 13.42
CA SER A 167 -7.60 -3.21 12.32
C SER A 167 -7.59 -4.27 11.22
N LEU A 168 -8.71 -4.97 11.03
CA LEU A 168 -8.88 -6.04 10.03
C LEU A 168 -8.74 -5.51 8.60
N LEU A 169 -8.97 -4.21 8.42
CA LEU A 169 -8.92 -3.56 7.13
C LEU A 169 -7.48 -3.31 6.66
N TYR A 170 -6.51 -3.22 7.57
CA TYR A 170 -5.12 -2.98 7.22
C TYR A 170 -4.46 -4.16 6.48
N PRO A 171 -4.60 -5.42 6.95
CA PRO A 171 -4.21 -6.62 6.20
C PRO A 171 -4.94 -6.76 4.86
N LEU A 172 -6.24 -6.49 4.84
CA LEU A 172 -7.05 -6.58 3.62
C LEU A 172 -6.59 -5.54 2.57
N TRP A 173 -6.30 -4.33 3.02
CA TRP A 173 -5.83 -3.24 2.19
C TRP A 173 -4.49 -3.57 1.53
N GLN A 174 -3.48 -3.94 2.30
CA GLN A 174 -2.16 -4.26 1.74
C GLN A 174 -2.21 -5.48 0.82
N ALA A 175 -3.05 -6.48 1.13
CA ALA A 175 -3.32 -7.60 0.22
C ALA A 175 -3.93 -7.14 -1.11
N ALA A 176 -4.94 -6.28 -1.07
CA ALA A 176 -5.58 -5.75 -2.27
C ALA A 176 -4.59 -4.94 -3.14
N VAL A 177 -3.80 -4.05 -2.52
CA VAL A 177 -2.78 -3.27 -3.23
C VAL A 177 -1.70 -4.17 -3.83
N ALA A 178 -1.19 -5.16 -3.08
CA ALA A 178 -0.18 -6.10 -3.55
C ALA A 178 -0.65 -6.92 -4.76
N VAL A 179 -1.90 -7.41 -4.71
CA VAL A 179 -2.52 -8.15 -5.83
C VAL A 179 -2.67 -7.24 -7.05
N ARG A 180 -3.21 -6.02 -6.88
CA ARG A 180 -3.38 -5.06 -7.98
C ARG A 180 -2.04 -4.70 -8.62
N LEU A 181 -1.03 -4.40 -7.81
CA LEU A 181 0.32 -4.12 -8.29
C LEU A 181 0.87 -5.31 -9.09
N THR A 182 0.72 -6.53 -8.58
CA THR A 182 1.19 -7.75 -9.28
C THR A 182 0.48 -7.94 -10.62
N MET A 183 -0.84 -7.72 -10.69
CA MET A 183 -1.60 -7.83 -11.93
C MET A 183 -1.14 -6.80 -12.97
N ILE A 184 -0.77 -5.60 -12.53
CA ILE A 184 -0.24 -4.55 -13.38
C ILE A 184 1.16 -4.92 -13.88
N LEU A 185 2.04 -5.38 -12.98
CA LEU A 185 3.42 -5.78 -13.31
C LEU A 185 3.46 -6.96 -14.28
N ARG A 186 2.64 -8.00 -14.09
CA ARG A 186 2.62 -9.18 -14.98
C ARG A 186 2.26 -8.88 -16.44
N ARG A 187 1.69 -7.71 -16.73
CA ARG A 187 1.35 -7.31 -18.11
C ARG A 187 2.55 -6.75 -18.89
N TYR A 188 3.71 -6.53 -18.24
CA TYR A 188 4.87 -5.83 -18.79
C TYR A 188 6.21 -6.46 -18.36
#